data_AF-A0A7V9FB38-F1
#
_entry.id   AF-A0A7V9FB38-F1
#
_cell.length_a   1.000
_cell.length_b   1.000
_cell.length_c   1.000
_cell.angle_alpha   90.00
_cell.angle_beta   90.00
_cell.angle_gamma   90.00
#
_symmetry.space_group_name_H-M   'P 1'
#
loop_
_entity.id
_entity.type
_entity.pdbx_description
1 polymer ?
#
loop_
_entity_poly.entity_id
_entity_poly.type
_entity_poly.pdbx_seq_one_letter_code
_entity_poly.pdbx_strand_id
1 'polypeptide(L)'
;MLSNVSSVSAVDSAVSVYEFDTAEKVLVLTFDAGADRGYAPQILDTLRDEGVKATFGMTGHWAEQHPDLIQRMVNEGHHLMNHTWTHRSFTGRSTGQPALTAAERRDELVRTENLIREQTGVDLKPYFRPPYGDMDASVLRDIAANGYTVNVMWTVDSLGWRGLSENEIIKRVVDGATPGGDILMHVGGQSLDGPALPDMIQQLRDKGYRFATVDELYTGRVGPAQRFFPETGFEVKGNFMTYWNRFGGLPVFGYPITGERQEQGATVQYFERARFELRPGSWPERNDILLGLLGVEFTEGRSNQQPFQRVQASTSSNCTYYLETGHNLCFAFRDYWRTHGALPILGFPISEEFRENGVTVQYFERARFEWRPENAPPWDVLLAHFGRWKLEQ
;
A
#
# COMPACT_ATOMS: atom_id res chain seq x y z
N MET A 1 -23.78 3.73 31.54
CA MET A 1 -22.51 4.49 31.62
C MET A 1 -21.51 3.79 30.74
N LEU A 2 -20.88 4.58 29.85
CA LEU A 2 -19.63 4.34 29.11
C LEU A 2 -18.65 3.49 29.91
N SER A 3 -17.74 2.67 29.39
CA SER A 3 -17.14 2.41 28.07
C SER A 3 -16.21 1.23 28.30
N ASN A 4 -15.86 0.44 27.28
CA ASN A 4 -14.47 0.03 27.05
C ASN A 4 -14.37 -0.71 25.71
N VAL A 5 -13.87 0.03 24.72
CA VAL A 5 -13.33 -0.48 23.46
C VAL A 5 -11.83 -0.62 23.66
N SER A 6 -11.25 -1.80 23.38
CA SER A 6 -9.81 -2.02 23.20
C SER A 6 -9.62 -3.44 22.65
N SER A 7 -8.79 -3.78 21.67
CA SER A 7 -7.82 -3.05 20.83
C SER A 7 -7.40 -4.02 19.71
N VAL A 8 -7.24 -3.51 18.48
CA VAL A 8 -6.61 -4.21 17.34
C VAL A 8 -5.14 -4.49 17.68
N SER A 9 -4.61 -5.70 17.43
CA SER A 9 -3.19 -5.99 17.70
C SER A 9 -2.31 -5.22 16.72
N ALA A 10 -1.37 -4.44 17.27
CA ALA A 10 -0.42 -3.64 16.53
C ALA A 10 0.56 -4.51 15.73
N VAL A 11 0.99 -4.04 14.56
CA VAL A 11 2.28 -4.46 14.00
C VAL A 11 3.36 -4.09 15.02
N ASP A 12 4.23 -5.04 15.37
CA ASP A 12 5.20 -4.85 16.46
C ASP A 12 6.11 -3.65 16.23
N SER A 13 6.45 -3.32 14.98
CA SER A 13 7.27 -2.17 14.60
C SER A 13 7.04 -1.80 13.13
N ALA A 14 7.08 -0.51 12.80
CA ALA A 14 7.01 -0.04 11.43
C ALA A 14 8.26 -0.43 10.63
N VAL A 15 8.07 -0.71 9.34
CA VAL A 15 9.17 -0.97 8.40
C VAL A 15 9.66 0.36 7.83
N SER A 16 10.97 0.59 7.92
CA SER A 16 11.58 1.77 7.30
C SER A 16 11.94 1.51 5.84
N VAL A 17 11.42 2.35 4.95
CA VAL A 17 11.67 2.30 3.51
C VAL A 17 12.54 3.49 3.13
N TYR A 18 13.77 3.23 2.72
CA TYR A 18 14.69 4.24 2.21
C TYR A 18 14.67 4.31 0.68
N GLU A 19 14.52 3.16 0.04
CA GLU A 19 14.49 2.94 -1.41
C GLU A 19 13.47 1.82 -1.68
N PHE A 20 12.84 1.85 -2.85
CA PHE A 20 11.91 0.82 -3.30
C PHE A 20 12.64 -0.24 -4.11
N ASP A 21 12.34 -1.53 -3.85
CA ASP A 21 12.95 -2.66 -4.56
C ASP A 21 12.46 -2.72 -6.03
N THR A 22 13.16 -2.00 -6.91
CA THR A 22 12.89 -1.99 -8.34
C THR A 22 14.15 -1.68 -9.15
N ALA A 23 14.34 -2.41 -10.24
CA ALA A 23 15.37 -2.11 -11.24
C ALA A 23 14.92 -1.04 -12.25
N GLU A 24 13.64 -0.67 -12.24
CA GLU A 24 13.09 0.36 -13.11
C GLU A 24 13.61 1.74 -12.69
N LYS A 25 13.98 2.57 -13.66
CA LYS A 25 14.29 3.99 -13.42
C LYS A 25 13.02 4.76 -13.07
N VAL A 26 12.51 4.56 -11.87
CA VAL A 26 11.38 5.27 -11.29
C VAL A 26 11.83 5.93 -10.00
N LEU A 27 11.43 7.18 -9.79
CA LEU A 27 11.67 7.92 -8.57
C LEU A 27 10.34 8.31 -7.93
N VAL A 28 10.35 8.47 -6.61
CA VAL A 28 9.29 9.22 -5.92
C VAL A 28 9.81 10.60 -5.57
N LEU A 29 9.00 11.60 -5.87
CA LEU A 29 9.22 12.96 -5.40
C LEU A 29 8.41 13.14 -4.13
N THR A 30 9.08 13.49 -3.03
CA THR A 30 8.43 13.70 -1.74
C THR A 30 8.66 15.11 -1.23
N PHE A 31 7.61 15.73 -0.70
CA PHE A 31 7.65 17.09 -0.19
C PHE A 31 7.18 17.15 1.25
N ASP A 32 8.06 17.59 2.14
CA ASP A 32 7.71 17.84 3.54
C ASP A 32 7.14 19.27 3.68
N ALA A 33 5.95 19.35 4.27
CA ALA A 33 5.13 20.54 4.43
C ALA A 33 4.86 20.81 5.91
N GLY A 34 5.70 21.63 6.52
CA GLY A 34 5.62 21.96 7.95
C GLY A 34 6.04 23.38 8.34
N ALA A 35 6.42 24.20 7.36
CA ALA A 35 6.91 25.57 7.57
C ALA A 35 5.84 26.61 7.16
N ASP A 36 6.16 27.51 6.23
CA ASP A 36 5.21 28.44 5.63
C ASP A 36 4.54 27.87 4.36
N ARG A 37 3.59 28.61 3.78
CA ARG A 37 2.91 28.25 2.52
C ARG A 37 3.88 28.05 1.36
N GLY A 38 4.96 28.82 1.35
CA GLY A 38 6.08 28.74 0.43
C GLY A 38 5.71 28.58 -1.02
N TYR A 39 6.44 27.68 -1.66
CA TYR A 39 6.29 27.30 -3.06
C TYR A 39 5.24 26.21 -3.28
N ALA A 40 4.46 25.81 -2.27
CA ALA A 40 3.45 24.75 -2.44
C ALA A 40 2.49 24.98 -3.64
N PRO A 41 1.94 26.19 -3.88
CA PRO A 41 1.11 26.43 -5.06
C PRO A 41 1.88 26.22 -6.39
N GLN A 42 3.12 26.73 -6.46
CA GLN A 42 3.98 26.60 -7.64
C GLN A 42 4.36 25.14 -7.88
N ILE A 43 4.71 24.39 -6.83
CA ILE A 43 5.05 22.97 -6.91
C ILE A 43 3.86 22.19 -7.50
N LEU A 44 2.65 22.41 -7.01
CA LEU A 44 1.45 21.75 -7.54
C LEU A 44 1.21 22.12 -9.01
N ASP A 45 1.38 23.39 -9.38
CA ASP A 45 1.27 23.83 -10.77
C ASP A 45 2.30 23.13 -11.67
N THR A 46 3.58 23.08 -11.26
CA THR A 46 4.63 22.37 -11.99
C THR A 46 4.32 20.87 -12.09
N LEU A 47 3.92 20.21 -11.00
CA LEU A 47 3.60 18.78 -11.03
C LEU A 47 2.42 18.48 -11.98
N ARG A 48 1.39 19.31 -12.00
CA ARG A 48 0.28 19.21 -12.96
C ARG A 48 0.77 19.38 -14.39
N ASP A 49 1.50 20.45 -14.67
CA ASP A 49 1.94 20.80 -16.01
C ASP A 49 2.92 19.76 -16.58
N GLU A 50 3.74 19.16 -15.71
CA GLU A 50 4.62 18.04 -16.02
C GLU A 50 3.90 16.69 -16.04
N GLY A 51 2.65 16.58 -15.59
CA GLY A 51 1.95 15.29 -15.49
C GLY A 51 2.59 14.32 -14.48
N VAL A 52 3.23 14.84 -13.43
CA VAL A 52 3.89 14.07 -12.37
C VAL A 52 3.00 14.03 -11.12
N LYS A 53 2.94 12.87 -10.46
CA LYS A 53 2.35 12.75 -9.12
C LYS A 53 3.46 12.60 -8.08
N ALA A 54 3.27 13.24 -6.93
CA ALA A 54 4.21 13.27 -5.82
C ALA A 54 3.54 12.79 -4.52
N THR A 55 4.34 12.63 -3.47
CA THR A 55 3.85 12.38 -2.11
C THR A 55 4.13 13.57 -1.20
N PHE A 56 3.13 14.05 -0.46
CA PHE A 56 3.27 15.17 0.46
C PHE A 56 3.19 14.70 1.91
N GLY A 57 4.26 14.91 2.67
CA GLY A 57 4.31 14.69 4.12
C GLY A 57 3.99 15.98 4.83
N MET A 58 2.83 16.06 5.48
CA MET A 58 2.37 17.33 6.06
C MET A 58 2.21 17.28 7.57
N THR A 59 2.55 18.39 8.20
CA THR A 59 2.21 18.62 9.60
C THR A 59 0.74 19.03 9.70
N GLY A 60 0.10 18.67 10.81
CA GLY A 60 -1.27 19.09 11.06
C GLY A 60 -1.44 20.61 11.19
N HIS A 61 -0.48 21.32 11.80
CA HIS A 61 -0.52 22.79 11.84
C HIS A 61 -0.47 23.42 10.44
N TRP A 62 0.35 22.89 9.54
CA TRP A 62 0.44 23.40 8.17
C TRP A 62 -0.86 23.14 7.40
N ALA A 63 -1.43 21.94 7.55
CA ALA A 63 -2.70 21.58 6.93
C ALA A 63 -3.89 22.41 7.43
N GLU A 64 -3.92 22.74 8.72
CA GLU A 64 -4.97 23.60 9.32
C GLU A 64 -4.99 25.00 8.67
N GLN A 65 -3.82 25.53 8.33
CA GLN A 65 -3.66 26.86 7.75
C GLN A 65 -3.85 26.89 6.23
N HIS A 66 -3.76 25.75 5.56
CA HIS A 66 -3.73 25.65 4.10
C HIS A 66 -4.70 24.60 3.53
N PRO A 67 -5.99 24.58 3.94
CA PRO A 67 -6.95 23.58 3.49
C PRO A 67 -7.17 23.61 1.97
N ASP A 68 -6.98 24.77 1.33
CA ASP A 68 -7.07 24.91 -0.13
C ASP A 68 -6.00 24.06 -0.85
N LEU A 69 -4.78 24.02 -0.31
CA LEU A 69 -3.69 23.25 -0.88
C LEU A 69 -3.84 21.76 -0.61
N ILE A 70 -4.36 21.37 0.56
CA ILE A 70 -4.67 19.97 0.86
C ILE A 70 -5.70 19.44 -0.14
N GLN A 71 -6.75 20.20 -0.41
CA GLN A 71 -7.77 19.80 -1.38
C GLN A 71 -7.20 19.71 -2.80
N ARG A 72 -6.30 20.62 -3.19
CA ARG A 72 -5.59 20.52 -4.47
C ARG A 72 -4.75 19.26 -4.55
N MET A 73 -3.98 18.92 -3.52
CA MET A 73 -3.16 17.72 -3.51
C MET A 73 -3.98 16.46 -3.78
N VAL A 74 -5.13 16.32 -3.11
CA VAL A 74 -6.05 15.19 -3.32
C VAL A 74 -6.68 15.20 -4.71
N ASN A 75 -7.24 16.35 -5.14
CA ASN A 75 -7.94 16.47 -6.43
C ASN A 75 -7.00 16.27 -7.62
N GLU A 76 -5.74 16.66 -7.48
CA GLU A 76 -4.71 16.50 -8.49
C GLU A 76 -4.06 15.10 -8.40
N GLY A 77 -4.52 14.21 -7.53
CA GLY A 77 -4.11 12.80 -7.47
C GLY A 77 -2.74 12.56 -6.86
N HIS A 78 -2.28 13.46 -5.98
CA HIS A 78 -1.08 13.25 -5.19
C HIS A 78 -1.37 12.37 -3.98
N HIS A 79 -0.34 11.70 -3.49
CA HIS A 79 -0.43 10.89 -2.28
C HIS A 79 -0.09 11.73 -1.04
N LEU A 80 -0.72 11.45 0.09
CA LEU A 80 -0.50 12.18 1.35
C LEU A 80 0.08 11.23 2.40
N MET A 81 0.98 11.72 3.25
CA MET A 81 1.51 10.98 4.39
C MET A 81 1.58 11.85 5.65
N ASN A 82 1.56 11.20 6.82
CA ASN A 82 1.61 11.91 8.10
C ASN A 82 3.04 12.38 8.43
N HIS A 83 3.19 13.65 8.79
CA HIS A 83 4.44 14.25 9.21
C HIS A 83 4.33 14.97 10.57
N THR A 84 3.62 14.35 11.52
CA THR A 84 3.31 14.86 12.88
C THR A 84 2.32 16.02 12.91
N TRP A 85 2.02 16.58 14.09
CA TRP A 85 1.17 17.76 14.24
C TRP A 85 2.02 19.03 14.26
N THR A 86 3.09 19.07 15.06
CA THR A 86 3.92 20.25 15.37
C THR A 86 5.29 20.27 14.70
N HIS A 87 5.69 19.22 13.97
CA HIS A 87 7.06 19.01 13.50
C HIS A 87 8.08 18.76 14.63
N ARG A 88 7.64 18.40 15.84
CA ARG A 88 8.57 18.04 16.93
C ARG A 88 9.29 16.72 16.62
N SER A 89 10.60 16.68 16.88
CA SER A 89 11.36 15.43 16.85
C SER A 89 10.86 14.49 17.96
N PHE A 90 10.56 13.24 17.60
CA PHE A 90 10.09 12.24 18.55
C PHE A 90 11.19 11.72 19.48
N THR A 91 12.45 11.77 19.05
CA THR A 91 13.62 11.36 19.84
C THR A 91 14.36 12.55 20.45
N GLY A 92 14.17 13.75 19.90
CA GLY A 92 14.93 14.94 20.27
C GLY A 92 16.35 15.00 19.70
N ARG A 93 16.82 13.95 19.02
CA ARG A 93 18.22 13.78 18.60
C ARG A 93 18.77 14.96 17.80
N SER A 94 18.04 15.42 16.80
CA SER A 94 18.48 16.51 15.92
C SER A 94 18.25 17.90 16.51
N THR A 95 17.41 18.02 17.55
CA THR A 95 17.01 19.33 18.13
C THR A 95 17.62 19.60 19.51
N GLY A 96 18.18 18.58 20.17
CA GLY A 96 18.63 18.66 21.56
C GLY A 96 17.51 18.79 22.59
N GLN A 97 16.25 18.68 22.17
CA GLN A 97 15.08 18.71 23.05
C GLN A 97 14.83 17.33 23.69
N PRO A 98 14.08 17.24 24.79
CA PRO A 98 13.65 15.96 25.35
C PRO A 98 12.83 15.15 24.33
N ALA A 99 13.06 13.83 24.31
CA ALA A 99 12.24 12.90 23.53
C ALA A 99 10.77 12.98 23.97
N LEU A 100 9.86 12.83 23.00
CA LEU A 100 8.42 12.77 23.30
C LEU A 100 8.07 11.45 23.98
N THR A 101 7.13 11.50 24.90
CA THR A 101 6.48 10.31 25.45
C THR A 101 5.61 9.63 24.39
N ALA A 102 5.31 8.34 24.57
CA ALA A 102 4.43 7.60 23.66
C ALA A 102 3.03 8.25 23.52
N ALA A 103 2.52 8.87 24.59
CA ALA A 103 1.24 9.59 24.57
C ALA A 103 1.32 10.88 23.72
N GLU A 104 2.41 11.65 23.83
CA GLU A 104 2.64 12.83 22.99
C GLU A 104 2.83 12.45 21.52
N ARG A 105 3.62 11.39 21.23
CA ARG A 105 3.77 10.87 19.85
C ARG A 105 2.42 10.46 19.27
N ARG A 106 1.57 9.81 20.05
CA ARG A 106 0.21 9.46 19.64
C ARG A 106 -0.65 10.69 19.35
N ASP A 107 -0.58 11.74 20.18
CA ASP A 107 -1.33 12.99 19.95
C ASP A 107 -0.91 13.64 18.61
N GLU A 108 0.39 13.71 18.37
CA GLU A 108 0.98 14.23 17.12
C GLU A 108 0.47 13.49 15.87
N LEU A 109 0.32 12.17 15.96
CA LEU A 109 -0.17 11.35 14.85
C LEU A 109 -1.68 11.48 14.65
N VAL A 110 -2.46 11.28 15.72
CA VAL A 110 -3.92 11.18 15.66
C VAL A 110 -4.57 12.50 15.27
N ARG A 111 -4.03 13.64 15.75
CA ARG A 111 -4.60 14.94 15.41
C ARG A 111 -4.44 15.27 13.93
N THR A 112 -3.27 15.00 13.35
CA THR A 112 -3.01 15.21 11.93
C THR A 112 -3.87 14.31 11.07
N GLU A 113 -3.97 13.02 11.43
CA GLU A 113 -4.86 12.07 10.75
C GLU A 113 -6.32 12.54 10.71
N ASN A 114 -6.85 12.92 11.88
CA ASN A 114 -8.25 13.29 11.99
C ASN A 114 -8.54 14.55 11.20
N LEU A 115 -7.67 15.57 11.28
CA LEU A 115 -7.82 16.80 10.50
C LEU A 115 -7.85 16.51 9.00
N ILE A 116 -6.90 15.74 8.47
CA ILE A 116 -6.86 15.45 7.03
C ILE A 116 -8.06 14.62 6.59
N ARG A 117 -8.45 13.60 7.37
CA ARG A 117 -9.64 12.80 7.10
C ARG A 117 -10.90 13.65 7.10
N GLU A 118 -11.04 14.59 8.05
CA GLU A 118 -12.18 15.51 8.13
C GLU A 118 -12.22 16.47 6.93
N GLN A 119 -11.07 17.00 6.51
CA GLN A 119 -10.99 17.93 5.39
C GLN A 119 -11.19 17.27 4.02
N THR A 120 -10.76 16.01 3.84
CA THR A 120 -10.63 15.41 2.50
C THR A 120 -11.28 14.03 2.33
N GLY A 121 -11.59 13.34 3.43
CA GLY A 121 -12.00 11.93 3.39
C GLY A 121 -10.87 10.93 3.12
N VAL A 122 -9.61 11.38 3.02
CA VAL A 122 -8.43 10.54 2.79
C VAL A 122 -7.77 10.13 4.10
N ASP A 123 -7.31 8.88 4.16
CA ASP A 123 -6.48 8.35 5.25
C ASP A 123 -5.00 8.53 4.93
N LEU A 124 -4.20 9.02 5.88
CA LEU A 124 -2.73 9.12 5.70
C LEU A 124 -2.03 7.78 5.97
N LYS A 125 -2.68 6.89 6.72
CA LYS A 125 -2.18 5.55 7.01
C LYS A 125 -2.06 4.73 5.70
N PRO A 126 -1.07 3.83 5.60
CA PRO A 126 -0.12 3.44 6.65
C PRO A 126 1.18 4.27 6.70
N TYR A 127 1.26 5.41 6.02
CA TYR A 127 2.51 6.11 5.75
C TYR A 127 2.82 7.24 6.74
N PHE A 128 4.03 7.21 7.28
CA PHE A 128 4.55 8.24 8.18
C PHE A 128 5.98 8.60 7.79
N ARG A 129 6.33 9.88 7.92
CA ARG A 129 7.72 10.36 7.86
C ARG A 129 8.08 11.11 9.14
N PRO A 130 9.17 10.76 9.85
CA PRO A 130 9.58 11.46 11.06
C PRO A 130 10.25 12.80 10.72
N PRO A 131 9.88 13.91 11.40
CA PRO A 131 10.64 15.15 11.35
C PRO A 131 12.13 14.89 11.60
N TYR A 132 12.98 15.55 10.81
CA TYR A 132 14.44 15.42 10.86
C TYR A 132 14.99 14.01 10.52
N GLY A 133 14.14 13.04 10.16
CA GLY A 133 14.55 11.64 10.07
C GLY A 133 14.82 10.99 11.43
N ASP A 134 14.42 11.65 12.52
CA ASP A 134 14.73 11.22 13.88
C ASP A 134 13.83 10.05 14.30
N MET A 135 14.41 8.85 14.36
CA MET A 135 13.71 7.64 14.79
C MET A 135 14.60 6.73 15.64
N ASP A 136 13.96 5.90 16.45
CA ASP A 136 14.55 4.78 17.17
C ASP A 136 13.54 3.62 17.25
N ALA A 137 13.95 2.50 17.87
CA ALA A 137 13.06 1.35 18.00
C ALA A 137 11.76 1.69 18.76
N SER A 138 11.78 2.60 19.74
CA SER A 138 10.55 2.99 20.44
C SER A 138 9.60 3.76 19.53
N VAL A 139 10.13 4.68 18.71
CA VAL A 139 9.35 5.44 17.74
C VAL A 139 8.68 4.49 16.73
N LEU A 140 9.41 3.55 16.16
CA LEU A 140 8.86 2.63 15.16
C LEU A 140 7.75 1.72 15.73
N ARG A 141 7.83 1.35 17.01
CA ARG A 141 6.74 0.65 17.71
C ARG A 141 5.54 1.55 17.94
N ASP A 142 5.77 2.78 18.40
CA ASP A 142 4.69 3.72 18.73
C ASP A 142 3.89 4.12 17.49
N ILE A 143 4.54 4.38 16.35
CA ILE A 143 3.83 4.74 15.11
C ILE A 143 3.06 3.53 14.55
N ALA A 144 3.61 2.32 14.63
CA ALA A 144 2.94 1.09 14.19
C ALA A 144 1.72 0.75 15.06
N ALA A 145 1.80 0.98 16.38
CA ALA A 145 0.67 0.87 17.29
C ALA A 145 -0.46 1.86 16.99
N ASN A 146 -0.18 2.93 16.22
CA ASN A 146 -1.18 3.88 15.73
C ASN A 146 -1.56 3.65 14.26
N GLY A 147 -1.17 2.51 13.67
CA GLY A 147 -1.53 2.08 12.32
C GLY A 147 -0.65 2.63 11.20
N TYR A 148 0.47 3.27 11.53
CA TYR A 148 1.48 3.69 10.56
C TYR A 148 2.56 2.62 10.47
N THR A 149 2.38 1.66 9.56
CA THR A 149 3.26 0.51 9.43
C THR A 149 4.43 0.75 8.47
N VAL A 150 4.42 1.88 7.74
CA VAL A 150 5.44 2.26 6.77
C VAL A 150 6.07 3.59 7.18
N ASN A 151 7.35 3.52 7.58
CA ASN A 151 8.17 4.68 7.90
C ASN A 151 8.97 5.08 6.64
N VAL A 152 8.55 6.16 5.99
CA VAL A 152 9.09 6.63 4.71
C VAL A 152 10.30 7.54 4.96
N MET A 153 11.47 7.07 4.54
CA MET A 153 12.73 7.81 4.59
C MET A 153 13.07 8.32 3.17
N TRP A 154 14.35 8.55 2.87
CA TRP A 154 14.76 9.03 1.56
C TRP A 154 16.15 8.50 1.18
N THR A 155 16.44 8.42 -0.12
CA THR A 155 17.79 8.15 -0.64
C THR A 155 18.55 9.45 -0.89
N VAL A 156 17.86 10.50 -1.32
CA VAL A 156 18.47 11.80 -1.65
C VAL A 156 17.73 12.93 -0.96
N ASP A 157 18.44 13.67 -0.11
CA ASP A 157 17.99 14.96 0.42
C ASP A 157 18.42 16.07 -0.54
N SER A 158 17.48 16.87 -1.06
CA SER A 158 17.79 18.01 -1.93
C SER A 158 18.65 19.08 -1.25
N LEU A 159 18.56 19.16 0.09
CA LEU A 159 19.17 20.18 0.94
C LEU A 159 18.78 21.63 0.55
N GLY A 160 17.69 21.83 -0.18
CA GLY A 160 17.20 23.17 -0.52
C GLY A 160 16.88 24.00 0.73
N TRP A 161 16.38 23.36 1.78
CA TRP A 161 16.12 23.96 3.10
C TRP A 161 17.39 24.51 3.80
N ARG A 162 18.60 24.11 3.36
CA ARG A 162 19.87 24.68 3.85
C ARG A 162 20.35 25.90 3.07
N GLY A 163 19.57 26.36 2.09
CA GLY A 163 19.90 27.51 1.25
C GLY A 163 20.80 27.20 0.06
N LEU A 164 20.80 25.96 -0.44
CA LEU A 164 21.44 25.64 -1.72
C LEU A 164 20.75 26.38 -2.87
N SER A 165 21.53 26.78 -3.87
CA SER A 165 20.99 27.34 -5.12
C SER A 165 20.26 26.27 -5.94
N GLU A 166 19.38 26.70 -6.84
CA GLU A 166 18.63 25.80 -7.74
C GLU A 166 19.57 24.83 -8.49
N ASN A 167 20.68 25.34 -9.02
CA ASN A 167 21.66 24.51 -9.74
C ASN A 167 22.32 23.46 -8.84
N GLU A 168 22.60 23.79 -7.58
CA GLU A 168 23.19 22.83 -6.64
C GLU A 168 22.16 21.77 -6.22
N ILE A 169 20.90 22.17 -6.01
CA ILE A 169 19.78 21.25 -5.74
C ILE A 169 19.62 20.27 -6.91
N ILE A 170 19.49 20.78 -8.13
CA ILE A 170 19.29 19.96 -9.33
C ILE A 170 20.47 18.99 -9.50
N LYS A 171 21.71 19.50 -9.43
CA LYS A 171 22.91 18.65 -9.55
C LYS A 171 22.91 17.54 -8.51
N ARG A 172 22.62 17.87 -7.25
CA ARG A 172 22.59 16.91 -6.16
C ARG A 172 21.56 15.80 -6.39
N VAL A 173 20.34 16.18 -6.79
CA VAL A 173 19.28 15.21 -7.09
C VAL A 173 19.63 14.34 -8.29
N VAL A 174 20.04 14.95 -9.39
CA VAL A 174 20.33 14.27 -10.65
C VAL A 174 21.55 13.34 -10.57
N ASP A 175 22.54 13.68 -9.74
CA ASP A 175 23.71 12.81 -9.49
C ASP A 175 23.42 11.71 -8.46
N GLY A 176 22.52 11.96 -7.51
CA GLY A 176 22.16 11.01 -6.46
C GLY A 176 21.03 10.05 -6.83
N ALA A 177 20.28 10.31 -7.89
CA ALA A 177 19.12 9.53 -8.28
C ALA A 177 19.47 8.06 -8.63
N THR A 178 18.80 7.14 -7.95
CA THR A 178 18.85 5.68 -8.18
C THR A 178 17.47 5.12 -8.54
N PRO A 179 17.38 4.00 -9.29
CA PRO A 179 16.13 3.25 -9.47
C PRO A 179 15.42 2.97 -8.14
N GLY A 180 14.15 3.37 -8.01
CA GLY A 180 13.40 3.24 -6.76
C GLY A 180 13.76 4.26 -5.68
N GLY A 181 14.54 5.30 -6.00
CA GLY A 181 14.93 6.33 -5.04
C GLY A 181 13.79 7.25 -4.62
N ASP A 182 13.89 7.76 -3.39
CA ASP A 182 13.02 8.81 -2.83
C ASP A 182 13.81 10.11 -2.67
N ILE A 183 13.32 11.15 -3.36
CA ILE A 183 13.88 12.50 -3.34
C ILE A 183 13.12 13.34 -2.31
N LEU A 184 13.76 13.63 -1.17
CA LEU A 184 13.25 14.53 -0.14
C LEU A 184 13.44 15.99 -0.55
N MET A 185 12.32 16.72 -0.60
CA MET A 185 12.23 18.16 -0.84
C MET A 185 11.27 18.80 0.17
N HIS A 186 11.17 20.14 0.16
CA HIS A 186 10.35 20.91 1.08
C HIS A 186 9.54 21.98 0.34
N VAL A 187 8.33 22.26 0.82
CA VAL A 187 7.47 23.28 0.20
C VAL A 187 7.76 24.71 0.66
N GLY A 188 8.42 24.89 1.82
CA GLY A 188 8.59 26.20 2.46
C GLY A 188 9.43 27.17 1.64
N GLY A 189 9.15 28.47 1.75
CA GLY A 189 9.76 29.51 0.92
C GLY A 189 11.27 29.72 1.11
N GLN A 190 11.85 29.17 2.19
CA GLN A 190 13.30 29.14 2.38
C GLN A 190 14.00 28.09 1.50
N SER A 191 13.27 27.07 1.03
CA SER A 191 13.81 26.05 0.14
C SER A 191 13.60 26.45 -1.31
N LEU A 192 14.66 26.39 -2.12
CA LEU A 192 14.56 26.59 -3.57
C LEU A 192 14.16 25.31 -4.33
N ASP A 193 13.62 24.30 -3.64
CA ASP A 193 13.12 23.07 -4.28
C ASP A 193 12.00 23.34 -5.30
N GLY A 194 11.06 24.23 -4.98
CA GLY A 194 9.97 24.59 -5.88
C GLY A 194 10.46 25.24 -7.19
N PRO A 195 11.30 26.29 -7.13
CA PRO A 195 11.97 26.87 -8.29
C PRO A 195 12.81 25.86 -9.10
N ALA A 196 13.55 24.99 -8.43
CA ALA A 196 14.39 23.97 -9.07
C ALA A 196 13.60 22.84 -9.76
N LEU A 197 12.33 22.62 -9.37
CA LEU A 197 11.54 21.45 -9.72
C LEU A 197 11.34 21.21 -11.23
N PRO A 198 11.01 22.22 -12.06
CA PRO A 198 10.77 22.00 -13.49
C PRO A 198 12.01 21.42 -14.20
N ASP A 199 13.16 22.09 -14.04
CA ASP A 199 14.41 21.68 -14.65
C ASP A 199 14.93 20.34 -14.08
N MET A 200 14.69 20.10 -12.78
CA MET A 200 14.99 18.82 -12.15
C MET A 200 14.21 17.67 -12.79
N ILE A 201 12.89 17.83 -12.96
CA ILE A 201 12.03 16.83 -13.60
C ILE A 201 12.51 16.53 -15.01
N GLN A 202 12.82 17.58 -15.80
CA GLN A 202 13.30 17.41 -17.16
C GLN A 202 14.63 16.65 -17.21
N GLN A 203 15.61 17.01 -16.39
CA GLN A 203 16.92 16.34 -16.38
C GLN A 203 16.84 14.88 -15.91
N LEU A 204 15.95 14.57 -14.97
CA LEU A 204 15.70 13.20 -14.54
C LEU A 204 15.06 12.37 -15.69
N ARG A 205 14.11 12.96 -16.43
CA ARG A 205 13.53 12.31 -17.63
C ARG A 205 14.55 12.07 -18.72
N ASP A 206 15.45 13.02 -18.97
CA ASP A 206 16.54 12.85 -19.93
C ASP A 206 17.47 11.68 -19.55
N LYS A 207 17.57 11.35 -18.25
CA LYS A 207 18.25 10.15 -17.74
C LYS A 207 17.41 8.86 -17.79
N GLY A 208 16.18 8.94 -18.30
CA GLY A 208 15.24 7.83 -18.44
C GLY A 208 14.41 7.56 -17.18
N TYR A 209 14.36 8.50 -16.23
CA TYR A 209 13.49 8.35 -15.06
C TYR A 209 12.04 8.70 -15.37
N ARG A 210 11.14 7.90 -14.78
CA ARG A 210 9.72 8.19 -14.64
C ARG A 210 9.39 8.41 -13.15
N PHE A 211 8.19 8.87 -12.87
CA PHE A 211 7.80 9.26 -11.51
C PHE A 211 6.58 8.47 -11.03
N ALA A 212 6.53 8.22 -9.73
CA ALA A 212 5.41 7.60 -9.04
C ALA A 212 5.27 8.22 -7.65
N THR A 213 4.16 7.94 -6.99
CA THR A 213 3.97 8.21 -5.56
C THR A 213 4.57 7.08 -4.71
N VAL A 214 4.76 7.35 -3.41
CA VAL A 214 5.17 6.35 -2.42
C VAL A 214 4.17 5.19 -2.38
N ASP A 215 2.86 5.46 -2.37
CA ASP A 215 1.83 4.41 -2.38
C ASP A 215 1.91 3.54 -3.64
N GLU A 216 2.12 4.14 -4.81
CA GLU A 216 2.22 3.41 -6.07
C GLU A 216 3.43 2.46 -6.14
N LEU A 217 4.61 2.88 -5.66
CA LEU A 217 5.76 1.97 -5.59
C LEU A 217 5.63 0.97 -4.44
N TYR A 218 5.17 1.41 -3.27
CA TYR A 218 5.07 0.53 -2.10
C TYR A 218 4.05 -0.59 -2.31
N THR A 219 2.89 -0.29 -2.89
CA THR A 219 1.84 -1.27 -3.18
C THR A 219 2.08 -2.04 -4.48
N GLY A 220 3.17 -1.73 -5.19
CA GLY A 220 3.52 -2.39 -6.44
C GLY A 220 2.71 -1.93 -7.65
N ARG A 221 1.80 -0.95 -7.55
CA ARG A 221 1.04 -0.40 -8.70
C ARG A 221 1.92 0.09 -9.85
N VAL A 222 3.21 0.31 -9.56
CA VAL A 222 4.24 0.66 -10.52
C VAL A 222 5.42 -0.32 -10.37
N GLY A 223 5.53 -1.30 -11.26
CA GLY A 223 6.62 -2.28 -11.29
C GLY A 223 7.07 -2.60 -12.72
N PRO A 224 8.13 -3.40 -12.91
CA PRO A 224 8.63 -3.71 -14.24
C PRO A 224 7.56 -4.46 -15.04
N ALA A 225 7.54 -4.26 -16.37
CA ALA A 225 6.62 -5.01 -17.24
C ALA A 225 6.91 -6.52 -17.23
N GLN A 226 8.06 -6.94 -16.70
CA GLN A 226 8.43 -8.33 -16.48
C GLN A 226 9.34 -8.48 -15.25
N ARG A 227 9.21 -9.59 -14.52
CA ARG A 227 10.08 -9.94 -13.38
C ARG A 227 10.35 -11.43 -13.37
N PHE A 228 11.64 -11.79 -13.28
CA PHE A 228 12.08 -13.15 -12.99
C PHE A 228 12.15 -13.39 -11.48
N PHE A 229 11.62 -14.52 -11.02
CA PHE A 229 11.57 -14.92 -9.62
C PHE A 229 12.55 -16.09 -9.39
N PRO A 230 13.75 -15.84 -8.86
CA PRO A 230 14.77 -16.89 -8.68
C PRO A 230 14.32 -18.01 -7.73
N GLU A 231 13.39 -17.74 -6.83
CA GLU A 231 12.83 -18.71 -5.86
C GLU A 231 12.09 -19.86 -6.54
N THR A 232 11.52 -19.61 -7.72
CA THR A 232 10.76 -20.61 -8.47
C THR A 232 11.29 -20.85 -9.88
N GLY A 233 12.20 -20.01 -10.37
CA GLY A 233 12.75 -20.09 -11.71
C GLY A 233 11.78 -19.64 -12.81
N PHE A 234 10.69 -18.94 -12.44
CA PHE A 234 9.67 -18.48 -13.38
C PHE A 234 9.65 -16.96 -13.51
N GLU A 235 9.20 -16.50 -14.68
CA GLU A 235 9.02 -15.08 -14.99
C GLU A 235 7.52 -14.75 -15.07
N VAL A 236 7.15 -13.55 -14.63
CA VAL A 236 5.83 -12.95 -14.85
C VAL A 236 6.02 -11.71 -15.71
N LYS A 237 5.20 -11.53 -16.74
CA LYS A 237 5.35 -10.42 -17.69
C LYS A 237 4.01 -9.87 -18.19
N GLY A 238 4.07 -8.73 -18.89
CA GLY A 238 2.95 -8.07 -19.53
C GLY A 238 1.77 -7.82 -18.59
N ASN A 239 0.56 -8.13 -19.07
CA ASN A 239 -0.68 -7.94 -18.33
C ASN A 239 -0.72 -8.70 -17.00
N PHE A 240 -0.11 -9.89 -16.93
CA PHE A 240 -0.01 -10.63 -15.67
C PHE A 240 0.87 -9.90 -14.66
N MET A 241 2.01 -9.35 -15.09
CA MET A 241 2.88 -8.60 -14.18
C MET A 241 2.20 -7.32 -13.71
N THR A 242 1.59 -6.55 -14.62
CA THR A 242 0.84 -5.34 -14.26
C THR A 242 -0.31 -5.64 -13.30
N TYR A 243 -1.04 -6.74 -13.51
CA TYR A 243 -2.11 -7.15 -12.61
C TYR A 243 -1.58 -7.60 -11.25
N TRP A 244 -0.56 -8.46 -11.22
CA TRP A 244 0.09 -8.94 -10.00
C TRP A 244 0.55 -7.76 -9.14
N ASN A 245 1.27 -6.83 -9.77
CA ASN A 245 1.74 -5.57 -9.21
C ASN A 245 0.62 -4.72 -8.61
N ARG A 246 -0.47 -4.52 -9.36
CA ARG A 246 -1.55 -3.61 -8.96
C ARG A 246 -2.48 -4.16 -7.88
N PHE A 247 -2.71 -5.48 -7.85
CA PHE A 247 -3.84 -6.06 -7.13
C PHE A 247 -3.47 -6.95 -5.95
N GLY A 248 -2.18 -7.11 -5.62
CA GLY A 248 -1.83 -7.75 -4.34
C GLY A 248 -0.47 -8.43 -4.25
N GLY A 249 0.28 -8.51 -5.33
CA GLY A 249 1.67 -8.96 -5.34
C GLY A 249 1.90 -10.32 -4.66
N LEU A 250 3.07 -10.43 -4.03
CA LEU A 250 3.51 -11.63 -3.34
C LEU A 250 2.61 -12.02 -2.15
N PRO A 251 2.12 -11.08 -1.32
CA PRO A 251 1.21 -11.41 -0.21
C PRO A 251 -0.07 -12.12 -0.68
N VAL A 252 -0.69 -11.63 -1.76
CA VAL A 252 -1.99 -12.15 -2.22
C VAL A 252 -1.83 -13.36 -3.13
N PHE A 253 -0.95 -13.29 -4.13
CA PHE A 253 -0.86 -14.32 -5.18
C PHE A 253 0.24 -15.34 -4.93
N GLY A 254 1.28 -14.97 -4.17
CA GLY A 254 2.49 -15.78 -3.98
C GLY A 254 3.40 -15.75 -5.21
N TYR A 255 4.42 -16.61 -5.21
CA TYR A 255 5.37 -16.71 -6.32
C TYR A 255 4.72 -17.33 -7.56
N PRO A 256 5.16 -16.99 -8.79
CA PRO A 256 4.79 -17.76 -9.98
C PRO A 256 5.36 -19.18 -9.87
N ILE A 257 4.57 -20.19 -10.20
CA ILE A 257 4.97 -21.61 -10.16
C ILE A 257 4.90 -22.29 -11.53
N THR A 258 4.54 -21.52 -12.56
CA THR A 258 4.66 -21.89 -13.97
C THR A 258 5.10 -20.69 -14.79
N GLY A 259 5.56 -20.93 -16.02
CA GLY A 259 5.50 -19.92 -17.08
C GLY A 259 4.06 -19.74 -17.60
N GLU A 260 3.88 -18.79 -18.51
CA GLU A 260 2.65 -18.64 -19.28
C GLU A 260 2.38 -19.89 -20.14
N ARG A 261 1.16 -20.41 -20.12
CA ARG A 261 0.74 -21.58 -20.90
C ARG A 261 -0.67 -21.40 -21.45
N GLN A 262 -1.04 -22.17 -22.46
CA GLN A 262 -2.41 -22.14 -23.01
C GLN A 262 -3.30 -23.17 -22.32
N GLU A 263 -4.44 -22.73 -21.79
CA GLU A 263 -5.50 -23.58 -21.23
C GLU A 263 -6.88 -23.06 -21.59
N GLN A 264 -7.75 -23.93 -22.07
CA GLN A 264 -9.16 -23.62 -22.33
C GLN A 264 -9.35 -22.28 -23.08
N GLY A 265 -8.50 -22.04 -24.09
CA GLY A 265 -8.53 -20.84 -24.92
C GLY A 265 -8.06 -19.54 -24.25
N ALA A 266 -7.33 -19.60 -23.13
CA ALA A 266 -6.63 -18.46 -22.55
C ALA A 266 -5.14 -18.75 -22.35
N THR A 267 -4.35 -17.68 -22.43
CA THR A 267 -3.05 -17.66 -21.77
C THR A 267 -3.29 -17.65 -20.27
N VAL A 268 -2.70 -18.58 -19.55
CA VAL A 268 -2.80 -18.72 -18.09
C VAL A 268 -1.42 -18.79 -17.45
N GLN A 269 -1.32 -18.34 -16.21
CA GLN A 269 -0.14 -18.55 -15.39
C GLN A 269 -0.58 -18.89 -13.96
N TYR A 270 0.06 -19.89 -13.37
CA TYR A 270 -0.19 -20.29 -11.99
C TYR A 270 0.81 -19.61 -11.06
N PHE A 271 0.27 -19.11 -9.96
CA PHE A 271 0.98 -18.62 -8.80
C PHE A 271 0.65 -19.54 -7.63
N GLU A 272 1.38 -19.46 -6.52
CA GLU A 272 1.13 -20.35 -5.38
C GLU A 272 -0.34 -20.35 -4.93
N ARG A 273 -1.00 -19.18 -4.95
CA ARG A 273 -2.37 -19.01 -4.42
C ARG A 273 -3.43 -18.74 -5.49
N ALA A 274 -3.04 -18.52 -6.75
CA ALA A 274 -3.98 -18.09 -7.79
C ALA A 274 -3.63 -18.62 -9.18
N ARG A 275 -4.62 -18.68 -10.07
CA ARG A 275 -4.45 -18.84 -11.51
C ARG A 275 -4.91 -17.57 -12.21
N PHE A 276 -4.02 -16.93 -12.97
CA PHE A 276 -4.38 -15.79 -13.80
C PHE A 276 -4.77 -16.29 -15.19
N GLU A 277 -5.83 -15.72 -15.75
CA GLU A 277 -6.33 -16.02 -17.08
C GLU A 277 -6.45 -14.72 -17.88
N LEU A 278 -5.64 -14.56 -18.92
CA LEU A 278 -5.73 -13.42 -19.82
C LEU A 278 -6.88 -13.62 -20.81
N ARG A 279 -7.88 -12.75 -20.73
CA ARG A 279 -9.08 -12.77 -21.59
C ARG A 279 -9.26 -11.38 -22.22
N PRO A 280 -8.63 -11.10 -23.38
CA PRO A 280 -8.64 -9.76 -23.99
C PRO A 280 -10.05 -9.17 -24.13
N GLY A 281 -10.21 -7.91 -23.73
CA GLY A 281 -11.48 -7.18 -23.75
C GLY A 281 -12.51 -7.58 -22.68
N SER A 282 -12.19 -8.55 -21.81
CA SER A 282 -13.10 -8.95 -20.73
C SER A 282 -13.12 -7.96 -19.58
N TRP A 283 -11.99 -7.33 -19.27
CA TRP A 283 -11.88 -6.44 -18.12
C TRP A 283 -10.70 -5.46 -18.24
N PRO A 284 -10.78 -4.44 -19.11
CA PRO A 284 -9.63 -3.57 -19.41
C PRO A 284 -9.03 -2.86 -18.20
N GLU A 285 -9.86 -2.43 -17.24
CA GLU A 285 -9.39 -1.82 -15.99
C GLU A 285 -8.58 -2.76 -15.09
N ARG A 286 -8.59 -4.05 -15.41
CA ARG A 286 -7.82 -5.14 -14.76
C ARG A 286 -6.82 -5.79 -15.71
N ASN A 287 -6.37 -5.07 -16.73
CA ASN A 287 -5.46 -5.60 -17.75
C ASN A 287 -5.99 -6.89 -18.40
N ASP A 288 -7.32 -7.01 -18.50
CA ASP A 288 -8.00 -8.18 -19.05
C ASP A 288 -7.71 -9.50 -18.31
N ILE A 289 -7.30 -9.42 -17.04
CA ILE A 289 -7.01 -10.59 -16.21
C ILE A 289 -8.24 -11.00 -15.41
N LEU A 290 -8.63 -12.26 -15.57
CA LEU A 290 -9.56 -12.96 -14.70
C LEU A 290 -8.80 -13.91 -13.78
N LEU A 291 -9.23 -13.99 -12.53
CA LEU A 291 -8.74 -15.00 -11.60
C LEU A 291 -9.58 -16.26 -11.73
N GLY A 292 -8.89 -17.38 -11.97
CA GLY A 292 -9.50 -18.71 -12.05
C GLY A 292 -10.24 -19.07 -10.77
N LEU A 293 -11.35 -19.79 -10.92
CA LEU A 293 -12.24 -20.17 -9.82
C LEU A 293 -11.71 -21.41 -9.08
N LEU A 294 -10.45 -21.37 -8.64
CA LEU A 294 -9.78 -22.53 -8.06
C LEU A 294 -10.55 -23.07 -6.85
N GLY A 295 -11.18 -22.21 -6.03
CA GLY A 295 -11.98 -22.68 -4.92
C GLY A 295 -13.24 -23.44 -5.34
N VAL A 296 -13.89 -23.05 -6.44
CA VAL A 296 -14.98 -23.84 -7.05
C VAL A 296 -14.43 -25.18 -7.56
N GLU A 297 -13.29 -25.18 -8.25
CA GLU A 297 -12.68 -26.41 -8.77
C GLU A 297 -12.29 -27.41 -7.66
N PHE A 298 -11.69 -26.92 -6.56
CA PHE A 298 -11.32 -27.76 -5.42
C PHE A 298 -12.51 -28.28 -4.61
N THR A 299 -13.68 -27.68 -4.79
CA THR A 299 -14.90 -28.06 -4.06
C THR A 299 -15.92 -28.77 -4.94
N GLU A 300 -15.54 -29.10 -6.19
CA GLU A 300 -16.36 -29.87 -7.10
C GLU A 300 -16.77 -31.21 -6.44
N GLY A 301 -18.08 -31.52 -6.51
CA GLY A 301 -18.66 -32.70 -5.87
C GLY A 301 -18.89 -32.59 -4.35
N ARG A 302 -18.50 -31.49 -3.69
CA ARG A 302 -18.73 -31.28 -2.25
C ARG A 302 -20.05 -30.59 -1.92
N SER A 303 -20.87 -30.23 -2.91
CA SER A 303 -22.13 -29.48 -2.73
C SER A 303 -23.15 -30.15 -1.79
N ASN A 304 -23.08 -31.48 -1.64
CA ASN A 304 -23.94 -32.22 -0.71
C ASN A 304 -23.40 -32.27 0.73
N GLN A 305 -22.19 -31.77 0.98
CA GLN A 305 -21.60 -31.70 2.32
C GLN A 305 -22.13 -30.47 3.04
N GLN A 306 -22.44 -30.61 4.33
CA GLN A 306 -23.12 -29.59 5.11
C GLN A 306 -22.49 -28.18 5.05
N PRO A 307 -21.15 -27.99 5.07
CA PRO A 307 -20.56 -26.66 4.96
C PRO A 307 -20.82 -25.97 3.61
N PHE A 308 -21.03 -26.71 2.53
CA PHE A 308 -21.21 -26.19 1.16
C PHE A 308 -22.68 -26.07 0.76
N GLN A 309 -23.59 -26.40 1.69
CA GLN A 309 -25.01 -26.21 1.48
C GLN A 309 -25.42 -24.79 1.87
N ARG A 310 -26.36 -24.23 1.10
CA ARG A 310 -26.96 -22.93 1.41
C ARG A 310 -27.54 -22.91 2.82
N VAL A 311 -27.33 -21.82 3.53
CA VAL A 311 -27.83 -21.62 4.89
C VAL A 311 -28.74 -20.39 4.98
N GLN A 312 -29.37 -20.22 6.14
CA GLN A 312 -30.11 -19.00 6.44
C GLN A 312 -29.16 -17.84 6.73
N ALA A 313 -29.59 -16.63 6.40
CA ALA A 313 -28.85 -15.42 6.72
C ALA A 313 -28.69 -15.27 8.24
N SER A 314 -27.45 -15.07 8.67
CA SER A 314 -27.13 -14.75 10.06
C SER A 314 -27.69 -13.38 10.42
N THR A 315 -28.29 -13.26 11.61
CA THR A 315 -28.75 -11.98 12.15
C THR A 315 -27.65 -11.22 12.88
N SER A 316 -26.43 -11.78 12.96
CA SER A 316 -25.29 -11.15 13.62
C SER A 316 -24.75 -9.99 12.80
N SER A 317 -24.51 -8.85 13.44
CA SER A 317 -23.82 -7.71 12.83
C SER A 317 -22.37 -8.01 12.43
N ASN A 318 -21.80 -9.12 12.93
CA ASN A 318 -20.47 -9.59 12.58
C ASN A 318 -20.44 -10.49 11.34
N CYS A 319 -21.59 -10.68 10.67
CA CYS A 319 -21.71 -11.49 9.47
C CYS A 319 -22.22 -10.65 8.29
N THR A 320 -21.83 -11.05 7.08
CA THR A 320 -22.45 -10.61 5.81
C THR A 320 -22.99 -11.86 5.13
N TYR A 321 -24.28 -11.87 4.79
CA TYR A 321 -24.87 -12.94 4.00
C TYR A 321 -24.86 -12.56 2.52
N TYR A 322 -24.39 -13.47 1.67
CA TYR A 322 -24.36 -13.30 0.22
C TYR A 322 -25.45 -14.15 -0.41
N LEU A 323 -26.43 -13.50 -1.03
CA LEU A 323 -27.59 -14.18 -1.62
C LEU A 323 -27.21 -15.00 -2.86
N GLU A 324 -26.17 -14.56 -3.56
CA GLU A 324 -25.61 -15.18 -4.77
C GLU A 324 -25.25 -16.63 -4.51
N THR A 325 -24.53 -16.88 -3.41
CA THR A 325 -24.06 -18.23 -3.05
C THR A 325 -24.89 -18.86 -1.94
N GLY A 326 -25.54 -18.06 -1.09
CA GLY A 326 -26.34 -18.51 0.05
C GLY A 326 -25.51 -18.81 1.30
N HIS A 327 -24.40 -18.09 1.49
CA HIS A 327 -23.43 -18.32 2.54
C HIS A 327 -23.16 -17.07 3.39
N ASN A 328 -22.83 -17.29 4.66
CA ASN A 328 -22.41 -16.23 5.57
C ASN A 328 -20.89 -16.11 5.58
N LEU A 329 -20.42 -14.87 5.63
CA LEU A 329 -19.02 -14.53 5.85
C LEU A 329 -18.92 -13.70 7.12
N CYS A 330 -18.24 -14.23 8.13
CA CYS A 330 -18.27 -13.68 9.48
C CYS A 330 -16.86 -13.33 10.00
N PHE A 331 -16.82 -12.51 11.05
CA PHE A 331 -15.64 -12.27 11.89
C PHE A 331 -14.34 -12.02 11.09
N ALA A 332 -13.24 -12.70 11.46
CA ALA A 332 -11.91 -12.47 10.90
C ALA A 332 -11.87 -12.72 9.38
N PHE A 333 -12.56 -13.75 8.88
CA PHE A 333 -12.61 -14.00 7.44
C PHE A 333 -13.35 -12.90 6.68
N ARG A 334 -14.41 -12.33 7.24
CA ARG A 334 -15.10 -11.18 6.67
C ARG A 334 -14.22 -9.95 6.61
N ASP A 335 -13.54 -9.66 7.72
CA ASP A 335 -12.73 -8.45 7.83
C ASP A 335 -11.50 -8.56 6.92
N TYR A 336 -10.89 -9.75 6.84
CA TYR A 336 -9.82 -10.05 5.89
C TYR A 336 -10.31 -9.91 4.44
N TRP A 337 -11.44 -10.55 4.09
CA TRP A 337 -12.00 -10.49 2.74
C TRP A 337 -12.23 -9.06 2.27
N ARG A 338 -12.79 -8.20 3.15
CA ARG A 338 -13.07 -6.79 2.83
C ARG A 338 -11.81 -5.97 2.58
N THR A 339 -10.72 -6.28 3.29
CA THR A 339 -9.49 -5.48 3.26
C THR A 339 -8.44 -6.02 2.28
N HIS A 340 -8.56 -7.27 1.82
CA HIS A 340 -7.55 -7.96 0.99
C HIS A 340 -8.07 -8.37 -0.41
N GLY A 341 -9.01 -7.61 -0.96
CA GLY A 341 -9.37 -7.68 -2.38
C GLY A 341 -10.83 -8.07 -2.67
N ALA A 342 -11.61 -8.43 -1.65
CA ALA A 342 -13.06 -8.63 -1.71
C ALA A 342 -13.51 -9.49 -2.92
N LEU A 343 -14.70 -9.21 -3.44
CA LEU A 343 -15.28 -9.92 -4.59
C LEU A 343 -14.33 -9.97 -5.81
N PRO A 344 -13.63 -8.87 -6.18
CA PRO A 344 -12.66 -8.86 -7.27
C PRO A 344 -11.60 -9.95 -7.25
N ILE A 345 -11.04 -10.25 -6.07
CA ILE A 345 -9.87 -11.10 -5.91
C ILE A 345 -10.26 -12.48 -5.37
N LEU A 346 -11.16 -12.50 -4.39
CA LEU A 346 -11.45 -13.69 -3.58
C LEU A 346 -12.72 -14.39 -4.05
N GLY A 347 -13.64 -13.65 -4.69
CA GLY A 347 -14.97 -14.16 -5.04
C GLY A 347 -15.92 -14.24 -3.84
N PHE A 348 -17.12 -14.73 -4.06
CA PHE A 348 -18.10 -14.97 -2.99
C PHE A 348 -17.69 -16.15 -2.09
N PRO A 349 -18.11 -16.19 -0.81
CA PRO A 349 -18.01 -17.39 0.00
C PRO A 349 -18.88 -18.50 -0.60
N ILE A 350 -18.35 -19.72 -0.69
CA ILE A 350 -19.05 -20.91 -1.24
C ILE A 350 -19.20 -22.03 -0.20
N SER A 351 -18.78 -21.76 1.03
CA SER A 351 -19.04 -22.60 2.20
C SER A 351 -19.26 -21.72 3.43
N GLU A 352 -19.82 -22.30 4.48
CA GLU A 352 -19.68 -21.76 5.83
C GLU A 352 -18.26 -22.01 6.38
N GLU A 353 -17.95 -21.40 7.52
CA GLU A 353 -16.76 -21.73 8.30
C GLU A 353 -16.87 -23.13 8.92
N PHE A 354 -15.85 -23.97 8.76
CA PHE A 354 -15.82 -25.31 9.36
C PHE A 354 -14.39 -25.76 9.68
N ARG A 355 -14.23 -26.84 10.46
CA ARG A 355 -12.91 -27.43 10.72
C ARG A 355 -12.54 -28.47 9.66
N GLU A 356 -11.34 -28.32 9.11
CA GLU A 356 -10.75 -29.26 8.17
C GLU A 356 -9.28 -29.44 8.53
N ASN A 357 -8.80 -30.69 8.68
CA ASN A 357 -7.41 -30.99 9.05
C ASN A 357 -6.89 -30.21 10.29
N GLY A 358 -7.75 -30.03 11.29
CA GLY A 358 -7.42 -29.38 12.56
C GLY A 358 -7.50 -27.85 12.55
N VAL A 359 -7.81 -27.23 11.40
CA VAL A 359 -7.81 -25.77 11.23
C VAL A 359 -9.20 -25.28 10.83
N THR A 360 -9.61 -24.09 11.26
CA THR A 360 -10.88 -23.49 10.81
C THR A 360 -10.66 -22.88 9.44
N VAL A 361 -11.55 -23.19 8.50
CA VAL A 361 -11.42 -22.81 7.10
C VAL A 361 -12.76 -22.36 6.53
N GLN A 362 -12.68 -21.58 5.47
CA GLN A 362 -13.82 -21.23 4.65
C GLN A 362 -13.38 -21.16 3.18
N TYR A 363 -14.22 -21.67 2.29
CA TYR A 363 -13.98 -21.65 0.87
C TYR A 363 -14.70 -20.47 0.22
N PHE A 364 -14.02 -19.88 -0.75
CA PHE A 364 -14.50 -18.82 -1.63
C PHE A 364 -14.36 -19.29 -3.07
N GLU A 365 -14.96 -18.59 -4.03
CA GLU A 365 -14.87 -19.02 -5.43
C GLU A 365 -13.43 -19.13 -5.94
N ARG A 366 -12.51 -18.30 -5.43
CA ARG A 366 -11.11 -18.21 -5.92
C ARG A 366 -10.06 -18.56 -4.87
N ALA A 367 -10.45 -18.69 -3.61
CA ALA A 367 -9.53 -18.85 -2.49
C ALA A 367 -10.10 -19.78 -1.41
N ARG A 368 -9.24 -20.20 -0.49
CA ARG A 368 -9.62 -20.82 0.77
C ARG A 368 -8.83 -20.16 1.89
N PHE A 369 -9.55 -19.73 2.91
CA PHE A 369 -8.96 -19.11 4.08
C PHE A 369 -8.70 -20.16 5.15
N GLU A 370 -7.60 -20.00 5.85
CA GLU A 370 -7.22 -20.77 7.02
C GLU A 370 -7.03 -19.83 8.20
N TRP A 371 -7.71 -20.12 9.30
CA TRP A 371 -7.55 -19.40 10.56
C TRP A 371 -6.33 -19.93 11.33
N ARG A 372 -5.40 -19.03 11.64
CA ARG A 372 -4.13 -19.23 12.35
C ARG A 372 -4.07 -18.28 13.54
N PRO A 373 -4.85 -18.52 14.61
CA PRO A 373 -4.89 -17.63 15.76
C PRO A 373 -3.54 -17.50 16.49
N GLU A 374 -2.60 -18.40 16.23
CA GLU A 374 -1.21 -18.33 16.68
C GLU A 374 -0.40 -17.22 16.01
N ASN A 375 -0.83 -16.75 14.84
CA ASN A 375 -0.18 -15.67 14.11
C ASN A 375 -0.81 -14.31 14.49
N ALA A 376 -0.03 -13.25 14.39
CA ALA A 376 -0.56 -11.89 14.51
C ALA A 376 -1.27 -11.49 13.20
N PRO A 377 -2.41 -10.78 13.27
CA PRO A 377 -3.00 -10.12 12.11
C PRO A 377 -2.00 -9.30 11.28
N PRO A 378 -2.12 -9.27 9.94
CA PRO A 378 -3.14 -9.95 9.12
C PRO A 378 -2.81 -11.42 8.78
N TRP A 379 -1.77 -12.01 9.39
CA TRP A 379 -1.29 -13.37 9.10
C TRP A 379 -2.05 -14.46 9.85
N ASP A 380 -3.03 -14.05 10.66
CA ASP A 380 -4.00 -14.91 11.33
C ASP A 380 -5.05 -15.47 10.37
N VAL A 381 -5.17 -14.91 9.16
CA VAL A 381 -5.87 -15.51 8.03
C VAL A 381 -4.87 -15.76 6.89
N LEU A 382 -4.65 -17.02 6.55
CA LEU A 382 -3.78 -17.41 5.45
C LEU A 382 -4.60 -17.92 4.25
N LEU A 383 -4.15 -17.59 3.04
CA LEU A 383 -4.68 -18.18 1.81
C LEU A 383 -4.00 -19.50 1.51
N ALA A 384 -4.81 -20.53 1.27
CA ALA A 384 -4.33 -21.82 0.78
C ALA A 384 -3.57 -21.67 -0.54
N HIS A 385 -2.59 -22.55 -0.76
CA HIS A 385 -1.78 -22.58 -1.99
C HIS A 385 -2.52 -23.32 -3.12
N PHE A 386 -3.73 -22.86 -3.45
CA PHE A 386 -4.57 -23.50 -4.46
C PHE A 386 -3.91 -23.65 -5.83
N GLY A 387 -3.13 -22.66 -6.26
CA GLY A 387 -2.44 -22.79 -7.54
C GLY A 387 -1.40 -23.91 -7.50
N ARG A 388 -0.67 -24.07 -6.39
CA ARG A 388 0.25 -25.21 -6.18
C ARG A 388 -0.49 -26.54 -6.16
N TRP A 389 -1.54 -26.65 -5.35
CA TRP A 389 -2.32 -27.88 -5.23
C TRP A 389 -2.94 -28.31 -6.56
N LYS A 390 -3.26 -27.36 -7.46
CA LYS A 390 -3.90 -27.66 -8.75
C LYS A 390 -2.92 -28.32 -9.72
N LEU A 391 -1.62 -28.02 -9.59
CA LEU A 391 -0.57 -28.60 -10.43
C LEU A 391 -0.06 -29.95 -9.91
N GLU A 392 -0.37 -30.30 -8.66
CA GLU A 392 0.04 -31.55 -8.02
C GLU A 392 -1.00 -32.68 -8.23
N GLN A 393 -2.18 -32.36 -8.80
CA GLN A 393 -3.20 -33.32 -9.24
C GLN A 393 -2.99 -33.71 -10.70
#